data_AF-A0A9D7GFI0-F1
#
_entry.id   AF-A0A9D7GFI0-F1
#
_cell.length_a   1.000
_cell.length_b   1.000
_cell.length_c   1.000
_cell.angle_alpha   90.00
_cell.angle_beta   90.00
_cell.angle_gamma   90.00
#
_symmetry.space_group_name_H-M   'P 1'
#
loop_
_entity.id
_entity.type
_entity.pdbx_description
1 polymer ?
#
loop_
_entity_poly.entity_id
_entity_poly.type
_entity_poly.pdbx_seq_one_letter_code
_entity_poly.pdbx_strand_id
1 'polypeptide(L)'
;MMKSQYEIIKNAGTRLVRLILGLSFLALIIKIMLQTGSIIPEVSKLAFGFRSIVIAYLHLVLLAFTTLYLLGYLLWNGFISHHKMAVSALILFTLGVFANEFVLMVQGIASFGYILIPHLNEILVGISLFMFFSLILLLVFFQKGRTL
;
A
#
# COMPACT_ATOMS: atom_id res chain seq x y z
N MET A 1 20.51 -25.32 -19.02
CA MET A 1 20.47 -24.86 -17.61
C MET A 1 19.75 -23.52 -17.39
N MET A 2 19.61 -22.64 -18.40
CA MET A 2 18.95 -21.32 -18.25
C MET A 2 17.41 -21.31 -18.20
N LYS A 3 16.70 -22.30 -18.76
CA LYS A 3 15.22 -22.32 -18.75
C LYS A 3 14.60 -22.56 -17.37
N SER A 4 15.31 -23.24 -16.46
CA SER A 4 14.83 -23.53 -15.10
C SER A 4 14.70 -22.25 -14.25
N GLN A 5 15.66 -21.33 -14.36
CA GLN A 5 15.62 -20.06 -13.62
C GLN A 5 14.49 -19.13 -14.10
N TYR A 6 14.14 -19.16 -15.40
CA TYR A 6 13.07 -18.35 -15.96
C TYR A 6 11.68 -18.75 -15.43
N GLU A 7 11.40 -20.06 -15.36
CA GLU A 7 10.13 -20.56 -14.80
C GLU A 7 10.02 -20.25 -13.30
N ILE A 8 11.12 -20.35 -12.55
CA ILE A 8 11.13 -20.00 -11.12
C ILE A 8 10.85 -18.49 -10.92
N ILE A 9 11.44 -17.62 -11.74
CA ILE A 9 11.25 -16.16 -11.66
C ILE A 9 9.82 -15.78 -12.08
N LYS A 10 9.27 -16.42 -13.12
CA LYS A 10 7.88 -16.20 -13.56
C LYS A 10 6.88 -16.66 -12.49
N ASN A 11 7.12 -17.83 -11.88
CA ASN A 11 6.23 -18.37 -10.85
C ASN A 11 6.31 -17.56 -9.53
N ALA A 12 7.51 -17.11 -9.14
CA ALA A 12 7.70 -16.21 -8.00
C ALA A 12 7.04 -14.84 -8.22
N GLY A 13 7.18 -14.26 -9.42
CA GLY A 13 6.47 -13.03 -9.82
C GLY A 13 4.96 -13.20 -9.73
N THR A 14 4.44 -14.35 -10.20
CA THR A 14 3.01 -14.67 -10.15
C THR A 14 2.48 -14.75 -8.70
N ARG A 15 3.27 -15.28 -7.76
CA ARG A 15 2.88 -15.34 -6.33
C ARG A 15 2.85 -13.96 -5.69
N LEU A 16 3.85 -13.12 -5.97
CA LEU A 16 3.92 -11.75 -5.45
C LEU A 16 2.79 -10.89 -6.00
N VAL A 17 2.55 -10.96 -7.31
CA VAL A 17 1.44 -10.27 -7.97
C VAL A 17 0.11 -10.65 -7.31
N ARG A 18 -0.13 -11.95 -7.09
CA ARG A 18 -1.35 -12.43 -6.41
C ARG A 18 -1.46 -11.87 -5.00
N LEU A 19 -0.37 -11.78 -4.27
CA LEU A 19 -0.34 -11.22 -2.92
C LEU A 19 -0.67 -9.73 -2.93
N ILE A 20 0.00 -8.92 -3.76
CA ILE A 20 -0.22 -7.48 -3.85
C ILE A 20 -1.64 -7.16 -4.31
N LEU A 21 -2.15 -7.86 -5.32
CA LEU A 21 -3.53 -7.70 -5.76
C LEU A 21 -4.53 -8.18 -4.70
N GLY A 22 -4.26 -9.30 -4.02
CA GLY A 22 -5.10 -9.77 -2.92
C GLY A 22 -5.19 -8.75 -1.78
N LEU A 23 -4.07 -8.12 -1.44
CA LEU A 23 -3.99 -7.06 -0.45
C LEU A 23 -4.75 -5.79 -0.88
N SER A 24 -4.68 -5.41 -2.16
CA SER A 24 -5.44 -4.26 -2.66
C SER A 24 -6.95 -4.52 -2.66
N PHE A 25 -7.38 -5.73 -3.03
CA PHE A 25 -8.79 -6.12 -2.92
C PHE A 25 -9.26 -6.21 -1.47
N LEU A 26 -8.42 -6.65 -0.54
CA LEU A 26 -8.73 -6.59 0.89
C LEU A 26 -8.95 -5.14 1.35
N ALA A 27 -8.08 -4.20 0.94
CA ALA A 27 -8.25 -2.78 1.22
C ALA A 27 -9.56 -2.22 0.63
N LEU A 28 -9.96 -2.68 -0.56
CA LEU A 28 -11.24 -2.32 -1.17
C LEU A 28 -12.45 -2.83 -0.37
N ILE A 29 -12.38 -4.05 0.16
CA ILE A 29 -13.43 -4.61 1.03
C ILE A 29 -13.55 -3.77 2.31
N ILE A 30 -12.42 -3.45 2.95
CA ILE A 30 -12.40 -2.59 4.14
C ILE A 30 -13.00 -1.22 3.81
N LYS A 31 -12.63 -0.61 2.68
CA LYS A 31 -13.23 0.64 2.21
C LYS A 31 -14.76 0.53 2.12
N ILE A 32 -15.28 -0.50 1.47
CA ILE A 32 -16.74 -0.67 1.31
C ILE A 32 -17.41 -0.79 2.67
N MET A 33 -16.83 -1.54 3.61
CA MET A 33 -17.36 -1.64 4.98
C MET A 33 -17.38 -0.28 5.69
N LEU A 34 -16.29 0.49 5.61
CA LEU A 34 -16.22 1.83 6.18
C LEU A 34 -17.26 2.78 5.52
N GLN A 35 -17.40 2.71 4.19
CA GLN A 35 -18.38 3.50 3.46
C GLN A 35 -19.81 3.18 3.88
N THR A 36 -20.12 1.89 4.13
CA THR A 36 -21.44 1.49 4.66
C THR A 36 -21.64 1.93 6.11
N GLY A 37 -20.60 1.89 6.95
CA GLY A 37 -20.67 2.38 8.33
C GLY A 37 -20.99 3.87 8.40
N SER A 38 -20.45 4.67 7.48
CA SER A 38 -20.71 6.12 7.38
C SER A 38 -22.11 6.48 6.90
N ILE A 39 -22.96 5.52 6.54
CA ILE A 39 -24.39 5.78 6.26
C ILE A 39 -25.14 6.09 7.56
N ILE A 40 -24.64 5.60 8.70
CA ILE A 40 -25.23 5.87 10.02
C ILE A 40 -24.82 7.28 10.47
N PRO A 41 -25.78 8.19 10.76
CA PRO A 41 -25.48 9.59 11.05
C PRO A 41 -24.53 9.81 12.23
N GLU A 42 -24.64 8.97 13.27
CA GLU A 42 -23.79 9.05 14.47
C GLU A 42 -22.34 8.62 14.16
N VAL A 43 -22.17 7.54 13.39
CA VAL A 43 -20.85 7.05 12.95
C VAL A 43 -20.20 8.05 12.00
N SER A 44 -20.97 8.64 11.09
CA SER A 44 -20.51 9.69 10.18
C SER A 44 -20.00 10.92 10.96
N LYS A 45 -20.73 11.39 11.98
CA LYS A 45 -20.29 12.52 12.81
C LYS A 45 -18.99 12.22 13.55
N LEU A 46 -18.81 10.99 14.02
CA LEU A 46 -17.58 10.54 14.66
C LEU A 46 -16.43 10.41 13.64
N ALA A 47 -16.66 9.77 12.50
CA ALA A 47 -15.63 9.53 11.49
C ALA A 47 -15.17 10.81 10.76
N PHE A 48 -16.10 11.74 10.48
CA PHE A 48 -15.78 13.04 9.87
C PHE A 48 -15.48 14.14 10.90
N GLY A 49 -15.80 13.91 12.17
CA GLY A 49 -15.49 14.84 13.26
C GLY A 49 -14.00 14.88 13.60
N PHE A 50 -13.26 13.81 13.32
CA PHE A 50 -11.83 13.72 13.58
C PHE A 50 -11.02 13.67 12.28
N ARG A 51 -10.16 14.66 12.09
CA ARG A 51 -9.28 14.76 10.91
C ARG A 51 -8.44 13.50 10.70
N SER A 52 -7.89 12.89 11.75
CA SER A 52 -7.02 11.70 11.65
C SER A 52 -7.73 10.48 11.05
N ILE A 53 -9.03 10.31 11.32
CA ILE A 53 -9.82 9.20 10.78
C ILE A 53 -10.05 9.38 9.28
N VAL A 54 -10.38 10.60 8.86
CA VAL A 54 -10.53 10.94 7.44
C VAL A 54 -9.21 10.72 6.68
N ILE A 55 -8.08 11.10 7.30
CA ILE A 55 -6.75 10.89 6.71
C ILE A 55 -6.49 9.38 6.53
N ALA A 56 -6.72 8.55 7.55
CA ALA A 56 -6.56 7.10 7.46
C ALA A 56 -7.40 6.51 6.32
N TYR A 57 -8.69 6.86 6.27
CA TYR A 57 -9.59 6.41 5.21
C TYR A 57 -9.08 6.75 3.80
N LEU A 58 -8.62 7.99 3.58
CA LEU A 58 -8.11 8.41 2.28
C LEU A 58 -6.81 7.67 1.90
N HIS A 59 -5.92 7.42 2.86
CA HIS A 59 -4.68 6.68 2.61
C HIS A 59 -4.97 5.22 2.24
N LEU A 60 -5.89 4.56 2.94
CA LEU A 60 -6.30 3.21 2.61
C LEU A 60 -6.81 3.10 1.15
N VAL A 61 -7.63 4.06 0.70
CA VAL A 61 -8.18 4.04 -0.66
C VAL A 61 -7.14 4.37 -1.72
N LEU A 62 -6.32 5.40 -1.49
CA LEU A 62 -5.36 5.88 -2.47
C LEU A 62 -4.12 4.98 -2.52
N LEU A 63 -3.48 4.75 -1.38
CA LEU A 63 -2.23 3.99 -1.31
C LEU A 63 -2.48 2.48 -1.30
N ALA A 64 -3.25 1.97 -0.33
CA ALA A 64 -3.37 0.52 -0.12
C ALA A 64 -4.24 -0.17 -1.18
N PHE A 65 -5.29 0.48 -1.67
CA PHE A 65 -6.06 -0.04 -2.81
C PHE A 65 -5.46 0.43 -4.14
N THR A 66 -5.59 1.71 -4.48
CA THR A 66 -5.36 2.18 -5.86
C THR A 66 -3.90 1.99 -6.30
N THR A 67 -2.93 2.43 -5.50
CA THR A 67 -1.51 2.31 -5.85
C THR A 67 -1.03 0.85 -5.89
N LEU A 68 -1.34 0.05 -4.86
CA LEU A 68 -0.94 -1.37 -4.86
C LEU A 68 -1.61 -2.15 -6.00
N TYR A 69 -2.87 -1.87 -6.32
CA TYR A 69 -3.54 -2.46 -7.47
C TYR A 69 -2.81 -2.13 -8.78
N LEU A 70 -2.52 -0.84 -9.02
CA LEU A 70 -1.82 -0.40 -10.22
C LEU A 70 -0.42 -1.01 -10.33
N LEU A 71 0.36 -1.02 -9.25
CA LEU A 71 1.70 -1.60 -9.24
C LEU A 71 1.66 -3.12 -9.45
N GLY A 72 0.71 -3.82 -8.82
CA GLY A 72 0.48 -5.25 -9.02
C GLY A 72 0.08 -5.56 -10.47
N TYR A 73 -0.77 -4.73 -11.08
CA TYR A 73 -1.16 -4.85 -12.49
C TYR A 73 0.01 -4.58 -13.45
N LEU A 74 0.85 -3.59 -13.17
CA LEU A 74 2.05 -3.30 -13.98
C LEU A 74 3.05 -4.46 -13.90
N LEU A 75 3.22 -5.08 -12.73
CA LEU A 75 4.05 -6.26 -12.56
C LEU A 75 3.46 -7.47 -13.29
N TRP A 76 2.14 -7.68 -13.23
CA TRP A 76 1.45 -8.76 -13.96
C TRP A 76 1.72 -8.66 -15.46
N ASN A 77 1.55 -7.47 -16.04
CA ASN A 77 1.71 -7.26 -17.48
C ASN A 77 3.19 -7.16 -17.93
N GLY A 78 4.14 -7.32 -17.01
CA GLY A 78 5.57 -7.31 -17.32
C GLY A 78 6.14 -5.91 -17.62
N PHE A 79 5.41 -4.83 -17.31
CA PHE A 79 5.94 -3.47 -17.40
C PHE A 79 7.02 -3.21 -16.34
N ILE A 80 6.87 -3.81 -15.15
CA ILE A 80 7.91 -3.85 -14.12
C ILE A 80 8.79 -5.06 -14.38
N SER A 81 10.10 -4.84 -14.48
CA SER A 81 11.07 -5.92 -14.64
C SER A 81 10.96 -6.91 -13.47
N HIS A 82 11.04 -8.21 -13.74
CA HIS A 82 11.13 -9.24 -12.69
C HIS A 82 12.53 -9.30 -12.05
N HIS A 83 13.29 -8.21 -12.14
CA HIS A 83 14.60 -8.09 -11.53
C HIS A 83 14.47 -8.10 -10.01
N LYS A 84 15.40 -8.78 -9.32
CA LYS A 84 15.36 -8.95 -7.86
C LYS A 84 15.26 -7.60 -7.12
N MET A 85 15.94 -6.56 -7.61
CA MET A 85 15.90 -5.23 -7.01
C MET A 85 14.54 -4.55 -7.18
N ALA A 86 13.90 -4.67 -8.36
CA ALA A 86 12.57 -4.07 -8.60
C ALA A 86 11.50 -4.77 -7.74
N VAL A 87 11.57 -6.10 -7.66
CA VAL A 87 10.71 -6.89 -6.77
C VAL A 87 10.92 -6.53 -5.30
N SER A 88 12.18 -6.42 -4.86
CA SER A 88 12.49 -6.02 -3.48
C SER A 88 11.97 -4.62 -3.18
N ALA A 89 12.13 -3.67 -4.10
CA ALA A 89 11.62 -2.30 -3.95
C ALA A 89 10.09 -2.27 -3.81
N LEU A 90 9.39 -3.10 -4.58
CA LEU A 90 7.93 -3.21 -4.51
C LEU A 90 7.48 -3.81 -3.17
N ILE A 91 8.20 -4.80 -2.64
CA ILE A 91 7.93 -5.38 -1.32
C ILE A 91 8.15 -4.33 -0.23
N LEU A 92 9.27 -3.61 -0.26
CA LEU A 92 9.57 -2.54 0.70
C LEU A 92 8.51 -1.44 0.65
N PHE A 93 8.09 -1.01 -0.54
CA PHE A 93 7.01 -0.05 -0.70
C PHE A 93 5.70 -0.56 -0.10
N THR A 94 5.33 -1.82 -0.38
CA THR A 94 4.12 -2.44 0.17
C THR A 94 4.17 -2.48 1.71
N LEU A 95 5.30 -2.88 2.30
CA LEU A 95 5.49 -2.85 3.75
C LEU A 95 5.35 -1.44 4.33
N GLY A 96 5.90 -0.43 3.65
CA GLY A 96 5.76 0.96 4.04
C GLY A 96 4.31 1.44 4.04
N VAL A 97 3.51 1.05 3.04
CA VAL A 97 2.08 1.36 2.98
C VAL A 97 1.33 0.78 4.18
N PHE A 98 1.57 -0.48 4.53
CA PHE A 98 0.92 -1.10 5.70
C PHE A 98 1.38 -0.49 7.02
N ALA A 99 2.68 -0.16 7.14
CA ALA A 99 3.19 0.53 8.32
C ALA A 99 2.54 1.92 8.47
N ASN A 100 2.40 2.67 7.38
CA ASN A 100 1.75 3.98 7.38
C ASN A 100 0.28 3.87 7.82
N GLU A 101 -0.44 2.91 7.25
CA GLU A 101 -1.84 2.67 7.58
C GLU A 101 -2.02 2.23 9.05
N PHE A 102 -1.12 1.40 9.57
CA PHE A 102 -1.15 0.98 10.97
C PHE A 102 -0.99 2.17 11.92
N VAL A 103 -0.05 3.08 11.65
CA VAL A 103 0.16 4.28 12.46
C VAL A 103 -1.05 5.22 12.37
N LEU A 104 -1.62 5.40 11.18
CA LEU A 104 -2.85 6.18 10.99
C LEU A 104 -4.06 5.56 11.70
N MET A 105 -4.17 4.23 11.71
CA MET A 105 -5.21 3.50 12.44
C MET A 105 -5.11 3.74 13.94
N VAL A 106 -3.89 3.61 14.51
CA VAL A 106 -3.63 3.91 15.93
C VAL A 106 -3.98 5.38 16.24
N GLN A 107 -3.58 6.32 15.38
CA GLN A 107 -3.91 7.73 15.53
C GLN A 107 -5.42 7.99 15.46
N GLY A 108 -6.12 7.31 14.55
CA GLY A 108 -7.57 7.38 14.40
C GLY A 108 -8.30 6.88 15.65
N ILE A 109 -7.92 5.71 16.17
CA ILE A 109 -8.52 5.15 17.38
C ILE A 109 -8.24 6.03 18.61
N ALA A 110 -6.99 6.51 18.76
CA ALA A 110 -6.61 7.38 19.87
C ALA A 110 -7.38 8.72 19.86
N SER A 111 -7.78 9.20 18.67
CA SER A 111 -8.56 10.43 18.54
C SER A 111 -9.96 10.35 19.17
N PHE A 112 -10.57 9.15 19.24
CA PHE A 112 -11.82 8.95 19.98
C PHE A 112 -11.69 9.15 21.49
N GLY A 113 -10.53 8.81 22.06
CA GLY A 113 -10.23 9.05 23.48
C GLY A 113 -9.76 10.48 23.76
N TYR A 114 -9.67 11.35 22.74
CA TYR A 114 -8.98 12.65 22.79
C TYR A 114 -7.51 12.52 23.28
N ILE A 115 -6.92 11.34 23.12
CA ILE A 115 -5.55 11.06 23.52
C ILE A 115 -4.65 11.43 22.35
N LEU A 116 -3.89 12.51 22.52
CA LEU A 116 -2.86 12.91 21.58
C LEU A 116 -1.59 12.11 21.90
N ILE A 117 -1.34 11.05 21.14
CA ILE A 117 -0.08 10.29 21.26
C ILE A 117 1.05 11.14 20.66
N PRO A 118 2.07 11.52 21.45
CA PRO A 118 3.20 12.29 20.96
C PRO A 118 3.97 11.55 19.86
N HIS A 119 4.65 12.28 18.97
CA HIS A 119 5.55 11.77 17.92
C HIS A 119 4.94 10.90 16.79
N LEU A 120 3.62 10.63 16.77
CA LEU A 120 3.02 9.88 15.65
C LEU A 120 3.26 10.53 14.28
N ASN A 121 3.18 11.86 14.21
CA ASN A 121 3.42 12.58 12.96
C ASN A 121 4.88 12.46 12.48
N GLU A 122 5.84 12.43 13.41
CA GLU A 122 7.27 12.23 13.09
C GLU A 122 7.52 10.81 12.57
N ILE A 123 6.85 9.81 13.16
CA ILE A 123 6.89 8.43 12.67
C ILE A 123 6.31 8.35 11.24
N LEU A 124 5.18 9.00 10.98
CA LEU A 124 4.58 9.07 9.64
C LEU A 124 5.52 9.71 8.61
N VAL A 125 6.27 10.74 9.00
CA VAL A 125 7.30 11.34 8.15
C VAL A 125 8.42 10.32 7.86
N GLY A 126 8.89 9.59 8.87
CA GLY A 126 9.88 8.53 8.70
C GLY A 126 9.42 7.43 7.75
N ILE A 127 8.17 6.97 7.88
CA ILE A 127 7.58 5.95 7.00
C ILE A 127 7.40 6.50 5.58
N SER A 128 7.00 7.77 5.43
CA SER A 128 6.86 8.43 4.13
C SER A 128 8.20 8.51 3.39
N LEU A 129 9.28 8.86 4.09
CA LEU A 129 10.63 8.85 3.53
C LEU A 129 11.06 7.45 3.12
N PHE A 130 10.77 6.44 3.94
CA PHE A 130 11.03 5.04 3.60
C PHE A 130 10.29 4.58 2.34
N MET A 131 8.99 4.91 2.22
CA MET A 131 8.21 4.64 1.00
C MET A 131 8.79 5.38 -0.21
N PHE A 132 9.21 6.64 -0.03
CA PHE A 132 9.82 7.44 -1.08
C PHE A 132 11.12 6.81 -1.62
N PHE A 133 12.03 6.39 -0.75
CA PHE A 133 13.26 5.70 -1.16
C PHE A 133 12.98 4.36 -1.84
N SER A 134 11.99 3.61 -1.36
CA SER A 134 11.55 2.36 -1.99
C SER A 134 11.04 2.60 -3.41
N LEU A 135 10.32 3.70 -3.63
CA LEU A 135 9.81 4.07 -4.95
C LEU A 135 10.91 4.55 -5.90
N ILE A 136 11.91 5.30 -5.40
CA ILE A 136 13.10 5.66 -6.18
C ILE A 136 13.83 4.40 -6.62
N LEU A 137 14.02 3.43 -5.71
CA LEU A 137 14.67 2.16 -6.04
C LEU A 137 13.87 1.42 -7.13
N LEU A 138 12.54 1.37 -6.99
CA LEU A 138 11.68 0.76 -8.00
C LEU A 138 11.85 1.46 -9.35
N LEU A 139 11.93 2.79 -9.38
CA LEU A 139 12.05 3.60 -10.59
C LEU A 139 13.42 3.43 -11.27
N VAL A 140 14.51 3.33 -10.51
CA VAL A 140 15.86 3.06 -11.07
C VAL A 140 15.92 1.69 -11.74
N PHE A 141 15.26 0.69 -11.13
CA PHE A 141 15.18 -0.66 -11.68
C PHE A 141 13.91 -0.89 -12.53
N PHE A 142 13.17 0.18 -12.82
CA PHE A 142 12.07 0.22 -13.77
C PHE A 142 12.65 0.18 -15.19
N GLN A 143 13.31 -0.93 -15.52
CA GLN A 143 13.77 -1.15 -16.87
C GLN A 143 12.54 -1.44 -17.73
N LYS A 144 12.29 -0.52 -18.65
CA LYS A 144 11.33 -0.65 -19.76
C LYS A 144 11.47 -2.06 -20.32
N GLY A 145 10.46 -2.89 -20.08
CA GLY A 145 10.31 -4.18 -20.76
C GLY A 145 10.52 -3.94 -22.25
N ARG A 146 11.65 -4.43 -22.76
CA ARG A 146 12.14 -4.18 -24.10
C ARG A 146 11.10 -4.71 -25.10
N THR A 147 10.51 -3.78 -25.85
CA THR A 147 10.11 -3.91 -27.27
C THR A 147 9.28 -5.13 -27.64
N LEU A 148 7.99 -4.90 -27.89
CA LEU A 148 7.38 -5.38 -29.13
C LEU A 148 7.38 -4.22 -30.13
#